data_AF-A0A0U5AW40-F1
#
_entry.id   AF-A0A0U5AW40-F1
#
_cell.length_a   1.000
_cell.length_b   1.000
_cell.length_c   1.000
_cell.angle_alpha   90.00
_cell.angle_beta   90.00
_cell.angle_gamma   90.00
#
_symmetry.space_group_name_H-M   'P 1'
#
loop_
_entity.id
_entity.type
_entity.pdbx_description
1 polymer ?
#
loop_
_entity_poly.entity_id
_entity_poly.type
_entity_poly.pdbx_seq_one_letter_code
_entity_poly.pdbx_strand_id
1 'polypeptide(L)'
;MDTTAMTFDPEKETMSEEAKLIQDMEKYEIRTFGDFIRVLLFKPEWLEFLRSIILTHELIELPRVFQGFLEKEFRPLKEDVSSLKNDVSVLKEDVRELKVRVDKLEKDVDKLKQDVNILKQDVEILKKDMAYIKGEFGRFKGSDFERKICERYYAYFGRALKKLKRIQMEEILPLLDKAEEAGLITEDEADEIRRLDLILQGVIKSTGKRVVLAVEVSYSLYGDDLERALRRADILSTLLKEEVIPTLVCVEAQEELIKEADEKGIYLLKTSY
;
A
#
# COMPACT_ATOMS: atom_id res chain seq x y z
N MET A 1 -73.38 -78.34 -39.94
CA MET A 1 -74.11 -78.55 -41.21
C MET A 1 -73.99 -77.24 -41.96
N ASP A 2 -73.47 -77.15 -43.17
CA ASP A 2 -72.86 -78.13 -44.02
C ASP A 2 -72.07 -77.33 -45.06
N THR A 3 -70.93 -77.85 -45.43
CA THR A 3 -70.14 -77.47 -46.59
C THR A 3 -70.98 -77.54 -47.87
N THR A 4 -71.02 -76.47 -48.66
CA THR A 4 -71.32 -76.55 -50.10
C THR A 4 -70.37 -75.64 -50.86
N ALA A 5 -69.42 -76.27 -51.54
CA ALA A 5 -68.60 -75.69 -52.57
C ALA A 5 -69.46 -75.36 -53.80
N MET A 6 -69.25 -74.17 -54.38
CA MET A 6 -69.61 -73.87 -55.76
C MET A 6 -68.35 -73.46 -56.49
N THR A 7 -67.91 -74.34 -57.37
CA THR A 7 -66.85 -74.16 -58.37
C THR A 7 -67.41 -73.40 -59.59
N PHE A 8 -66.76 -72.33 -60.02
CA PHE A 8 -66.88 -71.68 -61.35
C PHE A 8 -65.84 -70.54 -61.40
N ASP A 9 -65.03 -70.24 -62.41
CA ASP A 9 -64.58 -70.82 -63.69
C ASP A 9 -63.35 -69.93 -64.09
N PRO A 10 -62.13 -70.45 -64.32
CA PRO A 10 -60.92 -69.64 -64.37
C PRO A 10 -60.55 -69.25 -65.81
N GLU A 11 -61.35 -68.43 -66.50
CA GLU A 11 -61.00 -67.95 -67.84
C GLU A 11 -61.69 -66.61 -68.22
N LYS A 12 -61.19 -65.52 -67.63
CA LYS A 12 -61.19 -64.19 -68.27
C LYS A 12 -59.85 -63.52 -67.94
N GLU A 13 -58.82 -63.88 -68.71
CA GLU A 13 -57.61 -63.07 -68.83
C GLU A 13 -57.97 -61.73 -69.50
N THR A 14 -58.43 -60.79 -68.70
CA THR A 14 -58.34 -59.37 -69.09
C THR A 14 -56.87 -59.01 -69.02
N MET A 15 -56.22 -58.96 -70.19
CA MET A 15 -54.90 -58.34 -70.38
C MET A 15 -54.84 -57.03 -69.59
N SER A 16 -53.81 -56.90 -68.74
CA SER A 16 -53.50 -55.66 -68.00
C SER A 16 -53.56 -54.46 -68.96
N GLU A 17 -54.10 -53.33 -68.51
CA GLU A 17 -54.19 -52.10 -69.30
C GLU A 17 -52.82 -51.69 -69.87
N GLU A 18 -51.74 -52.00 -69.16
CA GLU A 18 -50.35 -51.81 -69.60
C GLU A 18 -50.01 -52.63 -70.85
N ALA A 19 -50.48 -53.88 -70.94
CA ALA A 19 -50.20 -54.74 -72.08
C ALA A 19 -50.94 -54.28 -73.35
N LYS A 20 -52.14 -53.71 -73.19
CA LYS A 20 -52.86 -53.07 -74.30
C LYS A 20 -52.18 -51.78 -74.76
N LEU A 21 -51.62 -51.01 -73.83
CA LEU A 21 -50.87 -49.79 -74.12
C LEU A 21 -49.60 -50.11 -74.93
N ILE A 22 -48.81 -51.09 -74.48
CA ILE A 22 -47.59 -51.55 -75.16
C ILE A 22 -47.91 -52.02 -76.59
N GLN A 23 -48.99 -52.77 -76.78
CA GLN A 23 -49.42 -53.23 -78.11
C GLN A 23 -49.88 -52.07 -79.03
N ASP A 24 -50.48 -51.01 -78.48
CA ASP A 24 -50.80 -49.80 -79.27
C ASP A 24 -49.53 -49.04 -79.68
N MET A 25 -48.48 -49.09 -78.85
CA MET A 25 -47.19 -48.45 -79.14
C MET A 25 -46.47 -49.05 -80.34
N GLU A 26 -46.60 -50.37 -80.57
CA GLU A 26 -45.99 -51.09 -81.70
C GLU A 26 -46.48 -50.61 -83.08
N LYS A 27 -47.58 -49.85 -83.14
CA LYS A 27 -48.16 -49.30 -84.38
C LYS A 27 -47.47 -48.04 -84.88
N TYR A 28 -46.63 -47.40 -84.06
CA TYR A 28 -46.00 -46.12 -84.37
C TYR A 28 -44.51 -46.29 -84.63
N GLU A 29 -44.05 -45.87 -85.81
CA GLU A 29 -42.63 -45.88 -86.15
C GLU A 29 -41.96 -44.57 -85.71
N ILE A 30 -41.02 -44.63 -84.76
CA ILE A 30 -40.31 -43.47 -84.23
C ILE A 30 -38.90 -43.42 -84.83
N ARG A 31 -38.65 -42.53 -85.80
CA ARG A 31 -37.35 -42.41 -86.50
C ARG A 31 -36.47 -41.28 -85.97
N THR A 32 -37.08 -40.23 -85.44
CA THR A 32 -36.38 -39.06 -84.89
C THR A 32 -36.89 -38.70 -83.50
N PHE A 33 -36.11 -37.93 -82.75
CA PHE A 33 -36.57 -37.38 -81.46
C PHE A 33 -37.81 -36.48 -81.63
N GLY A 34 -37.95 -35.81 -82.77
CA GLY A 34 -39.15 -35.02 -83.09
C GLY A 34 -40.40 -35.89 -83.23
N ASP A 35 -40.27 -37.09 -83.79
CA ASP A 35 -41.39 -38.05 -83.90
C ASP A 35 -41.83 -38.53 -82.52
N PHE A 36 -40.87 -38.81 -81.63
CA PHE A 36 -41.12 -39.20 -80.24
C PHE A 36 -41.91 -38.12 -79.49
N ILE A 37 -41.46 -36.86 -79.55
CA ILE A 37 -42.14 -35.74 -78.87
C ILE A 37 -43.54 -35.51 -79.45
N ARG A 38 -43.72 -35.59 -80.77
CA ARG A 38 -45.05 -35.46 -81.39
C ARG A 38 -46.01 -36.52 -80.87
N VAL A 39 -45.59 -37.79 -80.85
CA VAL A 39 -46.46 -38.89 -80.41
C VAL A 39 -46.86 -38.73 -78.94
N LEU A 40 -45.95 -38.32 -78.06
CA LEU A 40 -46.27 -38.04 -76.64
C LEU A 40 -47.24 -36.86 -76.45
N LEU A 41 -47.19 -35.85 -77.31
CA LEU A 41 -48.14 -34.73 -77.27
C LEU A 41 -49.55 -35.13 -77.74
N PHE A 42 -49.67 -36.10 -78.66
CA PHE A 42 -50.94 -36.61 -79.16
C PHE A 42 -51.54 -37.73 -78.30
N LYS A 43 -50.74 -38.39 -77.46
CA LYS A 43 -51.12 -39.51 -76.60
C LYS A 43 -50.78 -39.21 -75.13
N PRO A 44 -51.66 -38.52 -74.38
CA PRO A 44 -51.45 -38.20 -72.97
C PRO A 44 -51.11 -39.43 -72.12
N GLU A 45 -51.68 -40.60 -72.45
CA GLU A 45 -51.44 -41.85 -71.74
C GLU A 45 -49.98 -42.32 -71.84
N TRP A 46 -49.33 -42.07 -72.98
CA TRP A 46 -47.93 -42.44 -73.19
C TRP A 46 -46.98 -41.47 -72.48
N LEU A 47 -47.36 -40.20 -72.39
CA LEU A 47 -46.61 -39.23 -71.59
C LEU A 47 -46.69 -39.57 -70.11
N GLU A 48 -47.85 -40.00 -69.61
CA GLU A 48 -48.00 -40.49 -68.24
C GLU A 48 -47.22 -41.79 -68.01
N PHE A 49 -47.21 -42.72 -68.97
CA PHE A 49 -46.39 -43.93 -68.89
C PHE A 49 -44.89 -43.64 -68.93
N LEU A 50 -44.46 -42.70 -69.79
CA LEU A 50 -43.06 -42.26 -69.81
C LEU A 50 -42.69 -41.59 -68.48
N ARG A 51 -43.57 -40.73 -67.94
CA ARG A 51 -43.41 -40.11 -66.62
C ARG A 51 -43.27 -41.15 -65.53
N SER A 52 -44.06 -42.23 -65.53
CA SER A 52 -43.93 -43.30 -64.53
C SER A 52 -42.62 -44.09 -64.63
N ILE A 53 -42.01 -44.17 -65.83
CA ILE A 53 -40.70 -44.80 -66.04
C ILE A 53 -39.54 -43.89 -65.61
N ILE A 54 -39.59 -42.60 -65.98
CA ILE A 54 -38.44 -41.67 -65.79
C ILE A 54 -38.48 -40.89 -64.49
N LEU A 55 -39.66 -40.61 -63.92
CA LEU A 55 -39.80 -39.95 -62.63
C LEU A 55 -39.69 -41.00 -61.53
N THR A 56 -38.45 -41.38 -61.24
CA THR A 56 -38.17 -42.23 -60.08
C THR A 56 -38.71 -41.59 -58.81
N HIS A 57 -39.01 -42.41 -57.79
CA HIS A 57 -39.51 -41.94 -56.51
C HIS A 57 -38.64 -40.82 -55.90
N GLU A 58 -37.31 -40.92 -56.07
CA GLU A 58 -36.35 -39.91 -55.63
C GLU A 58 -36.56 -38.54 -56.29
N LEU A 59 -36.83 -38.49 -57.60
CA LEU A 59 -37.05 -37.23 -58.33
C LEU A 59 -38.40 -36.59 -57.98
N ILE A 60 -39.42 -37.40 -57.68
CA ILE A 60 -40.75 -36.92 -57.25
C ILE A 60 -40.69 -36.31 -55.85
N GLU A 61 -39.93 -36.91 -54.93
CA GLU A 61 -39.79 -36.41 -53.54
C GLU A 61 -38.78 -35.26 -53.41
N LEU A 62 -37.89 -35.06 -54.38
CA LEU A 62 -36.81 -34.06 -54.30
C LEU A 62 -37.31 -32.64 -53.94
N PRO A 63 -38.39 -32.09 -54.53
CA PRO A 63 -38.90 -30.77 -54.13
C PRO A 63 -39.32 -30.73 -52.65
N ARG A 64 -39.90 -31.81 -52.14
CA ARG A 64 -40.32 -31.93 -50.73
C ARG A 64 -39.12 -32.02 -49.80
N VAL A 65 -38.12 -32.84 -50.15
CA VAL A 65 -36.86 -32.96 -49.39
C VAL A 65 -36.11 -31.62 -49.36
N PHE A 66 -36.00 -30.96 -50.51
CA PHE A 66 -35.37 -29.65 -50.63
C PHE A 66 -36.11 -28.58 -49.82
N GLN A 67 -37.44 -28.56 -49.86
CA GLN A 67 -38.23 -27.67 -49.00
C GLN A 67 -37.99 -27.97 -47.51
N GLY A 68 -37.90 -29.25 -47.14
CA GLY A 68 -37.56 -29.68 -45.79
C GLY A 68 -36.19 -29.15 -45.35
N PHE A 69 -35.18 -29.26 -46.19
CA PHE A 69 -33.84 -28.71 -45.94
C PHE A 69 -33.86 -27.18 -45.81
N LEU A 70 -34.58 -26.47 -46.70
CA LEU A 70 -34.68 -25.02 -46.65
C LEU A 70 -35.28 -24.52 -45.34
N GLU A 71 -36.36 -25.16 -44.88
CA GLU A 71 -37.09 -24.75 -43.68
C GLU A 71 -36.42 -25.20 -42.39
N LYS A 72 -35.90 -26.43 -42.33
CA LYS A 72 -35.39 -27.02 -41.09
C LYS A 72 -33.90 -26.79 -40.84
N GLU A 73 -33.12 -26.60 -41.90
CA GLU A 73 -31.66 -26.49 -41.78
C GLU A 73 -31.19 -25.09 -42.24
N PHE A 74 -31.52 -24.71 -43.48
CA PHE A 74 -30.95 -23.51 -44.08
C PHE A 74 -31.44 -22.20 -43.44
N ARG A 75 -32.75 -22.07 -43.20
CA ARG A 75 -33.31 -20.87 -42.55
C ARG A 75 -32.80 -20.70 -41.11
N PRO A 76 -32.85 -21.72 -40.23
CA PRO A 76 -32.26 -21.63 -38.89
C PRO A 76 -30.77 -21.27 -38.93
N LEU A 77 -29.99 -21.92 -39.80
CA LEU A 77 -28.57 -21.59 -39.94
C LEU A 77 -28.35 -20.12 -40.34
N LYS A 78 -29.18 -19.59 -41.24
CA LYS A 78 -29.11 -18.18 -41.66
C LYS A 78 -29.43 -17.22 -40.51
N GLU A 79 -30.39 -17.58 -39.66
CA GLU A 79 -30.73 -16.83 -38.45
C GLU A 79 -29.59 -16.88 -37.44
N ASP A 80 -29.03 -18.06 -37.17
CA ASP A 80 -27.88 -18.25 -36.27
C ASP A 80 -26.67 -17.44 -36.73
N VAL A 81 -26.35 -17.46 -38.03
CA VAL A 81 -25.27 -16.67 -38.61
C VAL A 81 -25.53 -15.16 -38.47
N SER A 82 -26.79 -14.74 -38.62
CA SER A 82 -27.17 -13.33 -38.45
C SER A 82 -27.06 -12.90 -36.99
N SER A 83 -27.45 -13.77 -36.05
CA SER A 83 -27.32 -13.58 -34.61
C SER A 83 -25.84 -13.49 -34.20
N LEU A 84 -25.02 -14.44 -34.64
CA LEU A 84 -23.57 -14.46 -34.40
C LEU A 84 -22.89 -13.19 -34.92
N LYS A 85 -23.31 -12.68 -36.08
CA LYS A 85 -22.78 -11.42 -36.62
C LYS A 85 -23.07 -10.23 -35.69
N ASN A 86 -24.26 -10.19 -35.09
CA ASN A 86 -24.62 -9.17 -34.13
C ASN A 86 -23.81 -9.31 -32.84
N ASP A 87 -23.70 -10.51 -32.29
CA ASP A 87 -22.90 -10.79 -31.08
C ASP A 87 -21.43 -10.38 -31.27
N VAL A 88 -20.84 -10.71 -32.42
CA VAL A 88 -19.47 -10.28 -32.78
C VAL A 88 -19.35 -8.77 -32.89
N SER A 89 -20.41 -8.07 -33.33
CA SER A 89 -20.42 -6.61 -33.39
C SER A 89 -20.46 -6.00 -31.98
N VAL A 90 -21.28 -6.53 -31.08
CA VAL A 90 -21.36 -6.09 -29.68
C VAL A 90 -20.02 -6.32 -28.98
N LEU A 91 -19.45 -7.52 -29.13
CA LEU A 91 -18.15 -7.87 -28.53
C LEU A 91 -17.03 -6.93 -29.00
N LYS A 92 -17.06 -6.48 -30.26
CA LYS A 92 -16.07 -5.50 -30.76
C LYS A 92 -16.18 -4.15 -30.07
N GLU A 93 -17.39 -3.69 -29.78
CA GLU A 93 -17.58 -2.44 -29.04
C GLU A 93 -17.19 -2.60 -27.57
N ASP A 94 -17.56 -3.70 -26.92
CA ASP A 94 -17.14 -3.98 -25.53
C ASP A 94 -15.61 -4.02 -25.41
N VAL A 95 -14.91 -4.64 -26.35
CA VAL A 95 -13.44 -4.67 -26.38
C VAL A 95 -12.85 -3.27 -26.59
N ARG A 96 -13.49 -2.40 -27.37
CA ARG A 96 -13.06 -0.99 -27.52
C ARG A 96 -13.24 -0.21 -26.22
N GLU A 97 -14.38 -0.36 -25.56
CA GLU A 97 -14.61 0.27 -24.25
C GLU A 97 -13.62 -0.20 -23.20
N LEU A 98 -13.33 -1.51 -23.16
CA LEU A 98 -12.34 -2.07 -22.24
C LEU A 98 -10.96 -1.46 -22.45
N LYS A 99 -10.52 -1.29 -23.70
CA LYS A 99 -9.24 -0.60 -24.01
C LYS A 99 -9.20 0.81 -23.45
N VAL A 100 -10.27 1.60 -23.66
CA VAL A 100 -10.35 2.96 -23.12
C VAL A 100 -10.29 2.98 -21.59
N ARG A 101 -10.96 2.03 -20.92
CA ARG A 101 -10.92 1.91 -19.45
C ARG A 101 -9.53 1.53 -18.95
N VAL A 102 -8.83 0.62 -19.64
CA VAL A 102 -7.45 0.23 -19.32
C VAL A 102 -6.51 1.42 -19.49
N ASP A 103 -6.57 2.15 -20.61
CA ASP A 103 -5.73 3.33 -20.84
C ASP A 103 -5.95 4.41 -19.75
N LYS A 104 -7.18 4.58 -19.27
CA LYS A 104 -7.50 5.48 -18.16
C LYS A 104 -6.88 4.98 -16.85
N LEU A 105 -6.99 3.69 -16.57
CA LEU A 105 -6.43 3.09 -15.36
C LEU A 105 -4.90 3.23 -15.32
N GLU A 106 -4.22 3.07 -16.45
CA GLU A 106 -2.77 3.28 -16.55
C GLU A 106 -2.38 4.71 -16.17
N LYS A 107 -3.12 5.72 -16.68
CA LYS A 107 -2.89 7.13 -16.32
C LYS A 107 -3.13 7.41 -14.83
N ASP A 108 -4.21 6.84 -14.28
CA ASP A 108 -4.53 7.00 -12.85
C ASP A 108 -3.44 6.37 -11.97
N VAL A 109 -2.90 5.20 -12.37
CA VAL A 109 -1.78 4.53 -11.69
C VAL A 109 -0.50 5.37 -11.76
N ASP A 110 -0.19 5.98 -12.90
CA ASP A 110 1.00 6.82 -13.04
C ASP A 110 0.90 8.11 -12.22
N LYS A 111 -0.29 8.71 -12.14
CA LYS A 111 -0.55 9.84 -11.23
C LYS A 111 -0.35 9.41 -9.77
N LEU A 112 -0.91 8.26 -9.38
CA LEU A 112 -0.74 7.73 -8.02
C LEU A 112 0.73 7.50 -7.67
N LYS A 113 1.56 7.00 -8.60
CA LYS A 113 3.01 6.85 -8.38
C LYS A 113 3.68 8.20 -8.12
N GLN A 114 3.30 9.25 -8.85
CA GLN A 114 3.83 10.60 -8.64
C GLN A 114 3.43 11.14 -7.27
N ASP A 115 2.15 11.04 -6.90
CA ASP A 115 1.63 11.48 -5.61
C ASP A 115 2.34 10.75 -4.44
N VAL A 116 2.56 9.43 -4.57
CA VAL A 116 3.32 8.64 -3.57
C VAL A 116 4.78 9.09 -3.46
N ASN A 117 5.42 9.47 -4.57
CA ASN A 117 6.81 9.96 -4.53
C ASN A 117 6.90 11.34 -3.84
N ILE A 118 5.94 12.24 -4.08
CA ILE A 118 5.84 13.52 -3.38
C ILE A 118 5.64 13.27 -1.88
N LEU A 119 4.69 12.40 -1.51
CA LEU A 119 4.43 12.07 -0.11
C LEU A 119 5.67 11.52 0.60
N LYS A 120 6.49 10.69 -0.07
CA LYS A 120 7.75 10.21 0.49
C LYS A 120 8.73 11.35 0.77
N GLN A 121 8.83 12.34 -0.12
CA GLN A 121 9.70 13.50 0.08
C GLN A 121 9.21 14.35 1.26
N ASP A 122 7.91 14.61 1.35
CA ASP A 122 7.31 15.37 2.45
C ASP A 122 7.56 14.69 3.80
N VAL A 123 7.44 13.36 3.86
CA VAL A 123 7.73 12.58 5.07
C VAL A 123 9.21 12.69 5.49
N GLU A 124 10.14 12.69 4.54
CA GLU A 124 11.57 12.88 4.86
C GLU A 124 11.88 14.28 5.36
N ILE A 125 11.20 15.32 4.84
CA ILE A 125 11.30 16.68 5.37
C ILE A 125 10.75 16.74 6.79
N LEU A 126 9.56 16.19 7.04
CA LEU A 126 8.96 16.15 8.37
C LEU A 126 9.86 15.46 9.41
N LYS A 127 10.56 14.38 9.03
CA LYS A 127 11.52 13.72 9.93
C LYS A 127 12.67 14.64 10.32
N LYS A 128 13.20 15.42 9.40
CA LYS A 128 14.29 16.38 9.66
C LYS A 128 13.81 17.51 10.57
N ASP A 129 12.64 18.08 10.27
CA ASP A 129 12.04 19.14 11.09
C ASP A 129 11.77 18.65 12.52
N MET A 130 11.26 17.43 12.67
CA MET A 130 11.03 16.82 13.98
C MET A 130 12.34 16.60 14.75
N ALA A 131 13.40 16.15 14.09
CA ALA A 131 14.72 15.99 14.71
C ALA A 131 15.29 17.33 15.17
N TYR A 132 15.16 18.37 14.34
CA TYR A 132 15.56 19.74 14.67
C TYR A 132 14.80 20.27 15.89
N ILE A 133 13.45 20.19 15.87
CA ILE A 133 12.60 20.65 16.98
C ILE A 133 12.92 19.88 18.26
N LYS A 134 13.16 18.57 18.19
CA LYS A 134 13.55 17.78 19.36
C LYS A 134 14.88 18.27 19.95
N GLY A 135 15.85 18.63 19.10
CA GLY A 135 17.12 19.23 19.53
C GLY A 135 16.96 20.60 20.19
N GLU A 136 16.21 21.51 19.55
CA GLU A 136 15.89 22.83 20.10
C GLU A 136 15.15 22.73 21.43
N PHE A 137 14.17 21.83 21.53
CA PHE A 137 13.42 21.61 22.76
C PHE A 137 14.28 21.04 23.89
N GLY A 138 15.24 20.15 23.56
CA GLY A 138 16.25 19.67 24.50
C GLY A 138 17.11 20.80 25.06
N ARG A 139 17.63 21.68 24.19
CA ARG A 139 18.39 22.88 24.59
C ARG A 139 17.55 23.81 25.46
N PHE A 140 16.30 24.06 25.07
CA PHE A 140 15.38 24.90 25.84
C PHE A 140 15.12 24.32 27.23
N LYS A 141 14.89 23.01 27.35
CA LYS A 141 14.72 22.34 28.65
C LYS A 141 15.95 22.51 29.55
N GLY A 142 17.15 22.34 29.00
CA GLY A 142 18.40 22.55 29.74
C GLY A 142 18.53 23.99 30.26
N SER A 143 18.37 24.96 29.37
CA SER A 143 18.48 26.39 29.73
C SER A 143 17.39 26.86 30.70
N ASP A 144 16.14 26.43 30.52
CA ASP A 144 15.04 26.76 31.44
C ASP A 144 15.24 26.09 32.81
N PHE A 145 15.81 24.89 32.85
CA PHE A 145 16.15 24.20 34.08
C PHE A 145 17.26 24.92 34.85
N GLU A 146 18.38 25.21 34.20
CA GLU A 146 19.49 25.97 34.78
C GLU A 146 18.99 27.31 35.35
N ARG A 147 18.23 28.07 34.57
CA ARG A 147 17.61 29.32 35.02
C ARG A 147 16.75 29.12 36.27
N LYS A 148 15.88 28.11 36.30
CA LYS A 148 15.03 27.84 37.48
C LYS A 148 15.84 27.50 38.72
N ILE A 149 16.93 26.73 38.59
CA ILE A 149 17.82 26.43 39.72
C ILE A 149 18.47 27.73 40.22
N CYS A 150 19.03 28.54 39.30
CA CYS A 150 19.70 29.80 39.62
C CYS A 150 18.78 30.85 40.25
N GLU A 151 17.51 30.94 39.81
CA GLU A 151 16.52 31.88 40.35
C GLU A 151 15.93 31.40 41.68
N ARG A 152 15.77 30.09 41.86
CA ARG A 152 15.05 29.49 43.00
C ARG A 152 15.93 28.60 43.88
N TYR A 153 17.23 28.84 43.90
CA TYR A 153 18.21 28.04 44.65
C TYR A 153 17.84 27.84 46.13
N TYR A 154 17.17 28.82 46.76
CA TYR A 154 16.65 28.71 48.13
C TYR A 154 15.61 27.59 48.31
N ALA A 155 14.80 27.30 47.30
CA ALA A 155 13.80 26.22 47.36
C ALA A 155 14.48 24.84 47.34
N TYR A 156 15.56 24.71 46.58
CA TYR A 156 16.30 23.47 46.39
C TYR A 156 17.26 23.18 47.56
N PHE A 157 18.06 24.17 47.95
CA PHE A 157 19.11 24.01 48.95
C PHE A 157 18.67 24.40 50.37
N GLY A 158 17.57 25.15 50.51
CA GLY A 158 17.07 25.62 51.80
C GLY A 158 16.60 24.50 52.73
N ARG A 159 16.37 23.28 52.23
CA ARG A 159 16.11 22.11 53.09
C ARG A 159 17.35 21.71 53.89
N ALA A 160 18.53 21.71 53.27
CA ALA A 160 19.80 21.27 53.85
C ALA A 160 20.58 22.40 54.55
N LEU A 161 20.50 23.62 54.02
CA LEU A 161 21.31 24.76 54.47
C LEU A 161 20.49 25.88 55.13
N LYS A 162 21.11 26.59 56.07
CA LYS A 162 20.65 27.85 56.68
C LYS A 162 21.54 29.00 56.21
N LYS A 163 21.04 30.24 56.32
CA LYS A 163 21.77 31.48 55.95
C LYS A 163 22.31 31.42 54.51
N LEU A 164 21.52 30.85 53.60
CA LEU A 164 21.92 30.64 52.21
C LEU A 164 22.10 31.98 51.51
N LYS A 165 23.21 32.13 50.81
CA LYS A 165 23.55 33.30 49.98
C LYS A 165 24.21 32.84 48.69
N ARG A 166 23.89 33.49 47.58
CA ARG A 166 24.65 33.36 46.33
C ARG A 166 25.90 34.24 46.42
N ILE A 167 27.05 33.67 46.09
CA ILE A 167 28.27 34.45 45.83
C ILE A 167 28.21 34.85 44.35
N GLN A 168 28.30 36.14 44.10
CA GLN A 168 28.21 36.68 42.76
C GLN A 168 29.56 36.55 42.04
N MET A 169 29.54 36.35 40.71
CA MET A 169 30.77 36.11 39.96
C MET A 169 31.72 37.32 40.06
N GLU A 170 31.17 38.53 40.19
CA GLU A 170 31.90 39.78 40.42
C GLU A 170 32.76 39.75 41.69
N GLU A 171 32.39 38.93 42.68
CA GLU A 171 33.20 38.73 43.91
C GLU A 171 34.35 37.74 43.67
N ILE A 172 34.20 36.83 42.70
CA ILE A 172 35.16 35.77 42.38
C ILE A 172 36.21 36.24 41.36
N LEU A 173 35.83 37.06 40.37
CA LEU A 173 36.74 37.53 39.31
C LEU A 173 38.06 38.13 39.87
N PRO A 174 38.07 39.01 40.89
CA PRO A 174 39.31 39.55 41.41
C PRO A 174 40.18 38.51 42.13
N LEU A 175 39.60 37.39 42.58
CA LEU A 175 40.34 36.28 43.18
C LEU A 175 40.97 35.40 42.09
N LEU A 176 40.26 35.20 40.98
CA LEU A 176 40.78 34.51 39.81
C LEU A 176 42.02 35.22 39.25
N ASP A 177 41.91 36.52 38.97
CA ASP A 177 43.01 37.30 38.41
C ASP A 177 44.28 37.21 39.29
N LYS A 178 44.10 37.34 40.61
CA LYS A 178 45.21 37.23 41.57
C LYS A 178 45.82 35.84 41.63
N ALA A 179 45.00 34.80 41.53
CA ALA A 179 45.48 33.42 41.60
C ALA A 179 46.22 33.03 40.31
N GLU A 180 45.73 33.50 39.16
CA GLU A 180 46.37 33.35 37.86
C GLU A 180 47.72 34.09 37.81
N GLU A 181 47.76 35.36 38.22
CA GLU A 181 49.00 36.15 38.35
C GLU A 181 50.03 35.50 39.29
N ALA A 182 49.55 34.86 40.37
CA ALA A 182 50.39 34.14 41.32
C ALA A 182 50.81 32.73 40.83
N GLY A 183 50.33 32.29 39.67
CA GLY A 183 50.59 30.96 39.11
C GLY A 183 49.99 29.81 39.93
N LEU A 184 48.96 30.09 40.74
CA LEU A 184 48.24 29.08 41.52
C LEU A 184 47.24 28.29 40.67
N ILE A 185 46.73 28.93 39.62
CA ILE A 185 45.83 28.34 38.63
C ILE A 185 46.26 28.76 37.23
N THR A 186 45.85 27.99 36.24
CA THR A 186 46.00 28.29 34.81
C THR A 186 44.83 29.12 34.29
N GLU A 187 45.00 29.74 33.10
CA GLU A 187 43.92 30.45 32.40
C GLU A 187 42.72 29.53 32.11
N ASP A 188 42.99 28.28 31.72
CA ASP A 188 41.96 27.26 31.47
C ASP A 188 41.17 26.91 32.74
N GLU A 189 41.85 26.79 33.89
CA GLU A 189 41.20 26.57 35.19
C GLU A 189 40.37 27.78 35.64
N ALA A 190 40.85 29.00 35.35
CA ALA A 190 40.07 30.21 35.61
C ALA A 190 38.79 30.24 34.77
N ASP A 191 38.88 29.85 33.50
CA ASP A 191 37.76 29.72 32.59
C ASP A 191 36.72 28.67 33.02
N GLU A 192 37.16 27.58 33.65
CA GLU A 192 36.25 26.61 34.27
C GLU A 192 35.39 27.23 35.37
N ILE A 193 35.97 28.08 36.21
CA ILE A 193 35.21 28.79 37.26
C ILE A 193 34.29 29.85 36.67
N ARG A 194 34.71 30.56 35.62
CA ARG A 194 33.85 31.56 34.93
C ARG A 194 32.59 30.93 34.33
N ARG A 195 32.66 29.65 33.95
CA ARG A 195 31.55 28.85 33.39
C ARG A 195 30.69 28.15 34.45
N LEU A 196 30.91 28.40 35.74
CA LEU A 196 30.18 27.74 36.81
C LEU A 196 28.79 28.36 36.98
N ASP A 197 27.75 27.53 37.03
CA ASP A 197 26.36 28.01 36.97
C ASP A 197 25.98 28.80 38.22
N LEU A 198 26.37 28.29 39.39
CA LEU A 198 25.99 28.87 40.66
C LEU A 198 26.99 28.57 41.78
N ILE A 199 27.40 29.62 42.51
CA ILE A 199 28.20 29.50 43.73
C ILE A 199 27.31 29.87 44.93
N LEU A 200 27.14 28.95 45.86
CA LEU A 200 26.34 29.18 47.07
C LEU A 200 27.19 29.10 48.32
N GLN A 201 26.87 29.91 49.29
CA GLN A 201 27.40 29.82 50.64
C GLN A 201 26.27 29.60 51.64
N GLY A 202 26.49 28.73 52.62
CA GLY A 202 25.51 28.47 53.65
C GLY A 202 26.09 27.76 54.86
N VAL A 203 25.21 27.40 55.78
CA VAL A 203 25.54 26.64 57.00
C VAL A 203 24.72 25.35 57.01
N ILE A 204 25.39 24.21 57.09
CA ILE A 204 24.73 22.90 57.15
C ILE A 204 23.86 22.83 58.41
N LYS A 205 22.58 22.49 58.25
CA LYS A 205 21.62 22.48 59.36
C LYS A 205 21.95 21.48 60.47
N SER A 206 22.47 20.30 60.10
CA SER A 206 22.77 19.22 61.02
C SER A 206 24.05 19.44 61.82
N THR A 207 25.09 20.01 61.20
CA THR A 207 26.43 20.14 61.80
C THR A 207 26.77 21.57 62.22
N GLY A 208 26.10 22.59 61.68
CA GLY A 208 26.47 23.99 61.89
C GLY A 208 27.73 24.43 61.14
N LYS A 209 28.33 23.59 60.29
CA LYS A 209 29.51 23.90 59.51
C LYS A 209 29.18 24.87 58.37
N ARG A 210 30.00 25.92 58.18
CA ARG A 210 29.92 26.81 57.02
C ARG A 210 30.54 26.11 55.81
N VAL A 211 29.85 26.15 54.68
CA VAL A 211 30.30 25.51 53.43
C VAL A 211 29.99 26.40 52.25
N VAL A 212 30.81 26.25 51.21
CA VAL A 212 30.55 26.78 49.88
C VAL A 212 30.18 25.61 48.97
N LEU A 213 29.21 25.80 48.08
CA LEU A 213 28.83 24.83 47.06
C LEU A 213 29.25 25.37 45.70
N ALA A 214 30.02 24.57 44.96
CA ALA A 214 30.23 24.75 43.53
C ALA A 214 29.12 23.96 42.80
N VAL A 215 28.08 24.65 42.35
CA VAL A 215 26.88 24.03 41.79
C VAL A 215 26.94 24.02 40.28
N GLU A 216 26.85 22.82 39.72
CA GLU A 216 26.66 22.55 38.30
C GLU A 216 25.25 22.01 38.06
N VAL A 217 24.57 22.50 37.02
CA VAL A 217 23.21 22.13 36.68
C VAL A 217 23.21 21.41 35.33
N SER A 218 22.75 20.17 35.32
CA SER A 218 22.63 19.37 34.10
C SER A 218 21.26 18.71 34.06
N TYR A 219 20.52 18.85 32.96
CA TYR A 219 19.21 18.19 32.84
C TYR A 219 19.36 16.66 32.94
N SER A 220 20.34 16.10 32.24
CA SER A 220 20.68 14.68 32.25
C SER A 220 22.16 14.52 32.62
N LEU A 221 22.44 13.73 33.65
CA LEU A 221 23.78 13.53 34.19
C LEU A 221 24.58 12.52 33.34
N TYR A 222 25.83 12.88 33.01
CA TYR A 222 26.82 12.06 32.33
C TYR A 222 28.11 11.93 33.16
N GLY A 223 29.00 10.99 32.83
CA GLY A 223 30.25 10.78 33.57
C GLY A 223 31.14 12.03 33.64
N ASP A 224 31.27 12.75 32.53
CA ASP A 224 32.06 13.99 32.45
C ASP A 224 31.55 15.09 33.39
N ASP A 225 30.25 15.08 33.74
CA ASP A 225 29.67 16.03 34.68
C ASP A 225 30.22 15.86 36.11
N LEU A 226 30.47 14.61 36.52
CA LEU A 226 31.03 14.29 37.83
C LEU A 226 32.44 14.84 37.97
N GLU A 227 33.28 14.60 36.95
CA GLU A 227 34.65 15.08 36.95
C GLU A 227 34.72 16.61 36.86
N ARG A 228 33.86 17.22 36.03
CA ARG A 228 33.75 18.67 35.92
C ARG A 228 33.38 19.31 37.26
N ALA A 229 32.40 18.75 37.97
CA ALA A 229 31.99 19.25 39.29
C ALA A 229 33.13 19.17 40.32
N LEU A 230 33.87 18.05 40.34
CA LEU A 230 35.04 17.88 41.22
C LEU A 230 36.13 18.90 40.93
N ARG A 231 36.57 18.98 39.66
CA ARG A 231 37.63 19.91 39.24
C ARG A 231 37.28 21.35 39.62
N ARG A 232 36.06 21.77 39.32
CA ARG A 232 35.56 23.11 39.64
C ARG A 232 35.53 23.40 41.14
N ALA A 233 35.13 22.42 41.95
CA ALA A 233 35.14 22.57 43.41
C ALA A 233 36.56 22.71 43.97
N ASP A 234 37.52 21.93 43.47
CA ASP A 234 38.91 21.98 43.91
C ASP A 234 39.58 23.32 43.59
N ILE A 235 39.38 23.82 42.37
CA ILE A 235 39.86 25.15 41.96
C ILE A 235 39.23 26.22 42.84
N LEU A 236 37.92 26.18 43.04
CA LEU A 236 37.22 27.16 43.86
C LEU A 236 37.64 27.09 45.34
N SER A 237 37.94 25.89 45.86
CA SER A 237 38.47 25.72 47.21
C SER A 237 39.84 26.35 47.37
N THR A 238 40.70 26.21 46.36
CA THR A 238 42.02 26.87 46.31
C THR A 238 41.91 28.39 46.35
N LEU A 239 40.96 28.95 45.59
CA LEU A 239 40.70 30.40 45.52
C LEU A 239 40.18 30.96 46.83
N LEU A 240 39.18 30.31 47.43
CA LEU A 240 38.49 30.80 48.61
C LEU A 240 39.22 30.46 49.91
N LYS A 241 40.10 29.46 49.90
CA LYS A 241 40.68 28.83 51.10
C LYS A 241 39.59 28.40 52.10
N GLU A 242 38.44 28.03 51.56
CA GLU A 242 37.28 27.50 52.28
C GLU A 242 36.98 26.09 51.73
N GLU A 243 36.26 25.30 52.51
CA GLU A 243 35.75 24.01 52.04
C GLU A 243 34.64 24.25 51.00
N VAL A 244 34.86 23.73 49.80
CA VAL A 244 33.90 23.76 48.71
C VAL A 244 33.41 22.34 48.47
N ILE A 245 32.08 22.16 48.49
CA ILE A 245 31.45 20.89 48.18
C ILE A 245 31.08 20.88 46.69
N PRO A 246 31.61 19.94 45.89
CA PRO A 246 31.17 19.73 44.52
C PRO A 246 29.70 19.34 44.54
N THR A 247 28.87 20.08 43.79
CA THR A 247 27.42 19.92 43.83
C THR A 247 26.88 19.79 42.41
N LEU A 248 26.08 18.77 42.17
CA LEU A 248 25.40 18.55 40.89
C LEU A 248 23.89 18.58 41.11
N VAL A 249 23.18 19.30 40.25
CA VAL A 249 21.72 19.35 40.24
C VAL A 249 21.23 18.78 38.93
N CYS A 250 20.40 17.73 39.00
CA CYS A 250 19.92 17.05 37.80
C CYS A 250 18.45 16.63 37.87
N VAL A 251 17.90 16.28 36.71
CA VAL A 251 16.57 15.68 36.58
C VAL A 251 16.70 14.18 36.30
N GLU A 252 17.50 13.86 35.29
CA GLU A 252 17.75 12.50 34.83
C GLU A 252 19.17 12.08 35.22
N ALA A 253 19.30 10.92 35.85
CA ALA A 253 20.60 10.33 36.18
C ALA A 253 20.45 8.82 36.27
N GLN A 254 21.42 8.09 35.71
CA GLN A 254 21.53 6.65 35.85
C GLN A 254 21.95 6.28 37.28
N GLU A 255 21.49 5.13 37.78
CA GLU A 255 21.79 4.72 39.16
C GLU A 255 23.28 4.55 39.45
N GLU A 256 24.06 4.15 38.44
CA GLU A 256 25.51 3.98 38.54
C GLU A 256 26.20 5.32 38.82
N LEU A 257 25.84 6.37 38.08
CA LEU A 257 26.39 7.72 38.28
C LEU A 257 25.97 8.34 39.62
N ILE A 258 24.79 7.98 40.14
CA ILE A 258 24.35 8.43 41.47
C ILE A 258 25.25 7.84 42.55
N LYS A 259 25.59 6.54 42.45
CA LYS A 259 26.49 5.87 43.39
C LYS A 259 27.90 6.43 43.28
N GLU A 260 28.39 6.63 42.07
CA GLU A 260 29.71 7.20 41.81
C GLU A 260 29.83 8.62 42.40
N ALA A 261 28.79 9.45 42.26
CA ALA A 261 28.74 10.77 42.86
C ALA A 261 28.88 10.71 44.39
N ASP A 262 28.16 9.79 45.05
CA ASP A 262 28.22 9.60 46.50
C ASP A 262 29.62 9.13 46.96
N GLU A 263 30.20 8.15 46.26
CA GLU A 263 31.56 7.66 46.52
C GLU A 263 32.63 8.75 46.39
N LYS A 264 32.44 9.68 45.44
CA LYS A 264 33.33 10.82 45.19
C LYS A 264 33.03 12.04 46.07
N GLY A 265 32.05 11.96 46.97
CA GLY A 265 31.68 13.06 47.86
C GLY A 265 30.99 14.24 47.16
N ILE A 266 30.41 14.01 45.98
CA ILE A 266 29.63 14.99 45.24
C ILE A 266 28.23 15.05 45.84
N TYR A 267 27.79 16.23 46.24
CA TYR A 267 26.41 16.44 46.67
C TYR A 267 25.49 16.47 45.45
N LEU A 268 24.88 15.33 45.14
CA LEU A 268 23.94 15.19 44.04
C LEU A 268 22.50 15.50 44.48
N LEU A 269 21.90 16.53 43.89
CA LEU A 269 20.50 16.90 44.09
C LEU A 269 19.66 16.53 42.87
N LYS A 270 18.94 15.42 42.96
CA LYS A 270 17.95 15.03 41.94
C LYS A 270 16.63 15.76 42.18
N THR A 271 16.11 16.41 41.16
CA THR A 271 14.86 17.19 41.20
C THR A 271 13.82 16.63 40.24
N SER A 272 12.53 16.87 40.52
CA SER A 272 11.44 16.65 39.57
C SER A 272 11.22 17.95 38.79
N TYR A 273 11.42 17.92 37.48
CA TYR A 273 11.29 19.06 36.57
C TYR A 273 10.00 19.03 35.75
#